data_AF-A0A7J4FJR2-F1
#
_entry.id   AF-A0A7J4FJR2-F1
#
_cell.length_a   1.000
_cell.length_b   1.000
_cell.length_c   1.000
_cell.angle_alpha   90.00
_cell.angle_beta   90.00
_cell.angle_gamma   90.00
#
_symmetry.space_group_name_H-M   'P 1'
#
loop_
_entity.id
_entity.type
_entity.pdbx_description
1 polymer ?
#
loop_
_entity_poly.entity_id
_entity_poly.type
_entity_poly.pdbx_seq_one_letter_code
_entity_poly.pdbx_strand_id
1 'polypeptide(L)'
;MSKVKHKIAVISGKGGVGKSVVTANLAMAFALNGREGCVGILDADIHGPCIPKIIGLKGRRLQAGPPGIFPAFGPLGIKVVSMDFLLPEQETP
;
A
#
# COMPACT_ATOMS: atom_id res chain seq x y z
N MET A 1 16.38 -1.20 -3.65
CA MET A 1 16.17 0.26 -3.76
C MET A 1 16.83 0.92 -4.98
N SER A 2 17.94 0.42 -5.51
CA SER A 2 18.63 0.99 -6.70
C SER A 2 17.79 0.96 -7.98
N LYS A 3 16.89 -0.02 -8.14
CA LYS A 3 16.03 -0.18 -9.32
C LYS A 3 14.78 0.72 -9.36
N VAL A 4 14.51 1.49 -8.29
CA VAL A 4 13.33 2.37 -8.21
C VAL A 4 13.74 3.79 -8.61
N LYS A 5 13.19 4.29 -9.73
CA LYS A 5 13.54 5.60 -10.31
C LYS A 5 13.09 6.78 -9.44
N HIS A 6 11.85 6.75 -8.94
CA HIS A 6 11.27 7.82 -8.13
C HIS A 6 10.78 7.27 -6.80
N LYS A 7 11.06 7.98 -5.71
CA LYS A 7 10.60 7.66 -4.36
C LYS A 7 9.88 8.87 -3.80
N ILE A 8 8.65 8.68 -3.35
CA ILE A 8 7.82 9.75 -2.80
C ILE A 8 7.42 9.32 -1.39
N ALA A 9 7.83 10.11 -0.40
CA ALA A 9 7.41 9.91 0.98
C ALA A 9 6.19 10.78 1.26
N VAL A 10 5.09 10.16 1.69
CA VAL A 10 3.88 10.86 2.13
C VAL A 10 3.82 10.78 3.65
N ILE A 11 3.98 11.92 4.31
CA ILE A 11 4.06 12.03 5.78
C ILE A 11 2.99 12.99 6.31
N SER A 12 2.58 12.83 7.56
CA SER A 12 1.60 13.69 8.23
C SER A 12 1.94 13.88 9.70
N GLY A 13 1.76 15.10 10.21
CA GLY A 13 2.01 15.42 11.64
C GLY A 13 0.91 14.94 12.61
N LYS A 14 -0.23 14.47 12.11
CA LYS A 14 -1.35 13.96 12.92
C LYS A 14 -2.07 12.82 12.19
N GLY A 15 -2.65 11.88 12.95
CA GLY A 15 -3.55 10.87 12.41
C GLY A 15 -4.84 11.46 11.85
N GLY A 16 -5.44 10.79 10.87
CA GLY A 16 -6.76 11.16 10.32
C GLY A 16 -6.76 12.28 9.26
N VAL A 17 -5.60 12.85 8.89
CA VAL A 17 -5.52 13.93 7.88
C VAL A 17 -5.65 13.44 6.43
N GLY A 18 -5.88 12.15 6.20
CA GLY A 18 -6.04 11.59 4.87
C GLY A 18 -4.75 11.20 4.15
N LYS A 19 -3.61 11.07 4.85
CA LYS A 19 -2.32 10.62 4.27
C LYS A 19 -2.48 9.41 3.33
N SER A 20 -3.17 8.37 3.80
CA SER A 20 -3.33 7.12 3.04
C SER A 20 -4.25 7.28 1.83
N VAL A 21 -5.26 8.16 1.93
CA VAL A 21 -6.14 8.51 0.80
C VAL A 21 -5.35 9.24 -0.28
N VAL A 22 -4.51 10.21 0.11
CA VAL A 22 -3.61 10.91 -0.83
C VAL A 22 -2.64 9.92 -1.48
N THR A 23 -2.06 9.02 -0.69
CA THR A 23 -1.12 8.00 -1.18
C THR A 23 -1.76 7.07 -2.21
N ALA A 24 -2.95 6.54 -1.92
CA ALA A 24 -3.66 5.65 -2.83
C ALA A 24 -4.06 6.36 -4.13
N ASN A 25 -4.58 7.59 -4.05
CA ASN A 25 -4.96 8.36 -5.25
C ASN A 25 -3.74 8.74 -6.10
N LEU A 26 -2.63 9.10 -5.47
CA LEU A 26 -1.39 9.40 -6.18
C LEU A 26 -0.87 8.16 -6.93
N ALA A 27 -0.94 6.99 -6.31
CA ALA A 27 -0.55 5.74 -6.95
C ALA A 27 -1.45 5.40 -8.14
N MET A 28 -2.78 5.55 -7.99
CA MET A 28 -3.74 5.38 -9.09
C MET A 28 -3.50 6.37 -10.23
N ALA A 29 -3.28 7.64 -9.91
CA ALA A 29 -2.98 8.67 -10.89
C ALA A 29 -1.71 8.34 -11.68
N PHE A 30 -0.63 7.90 -11.03
CA PHE A 30 0.57 7.48 -11.74
C PHE A 30 0.33 6.25 -12.62
N ALA A 31 -0.38 5.25 -12.11
CA ALA A 31 -0.69 4.05 -12.88
C ALA A 31 -1.48 4.39 -14.16
N LEU A 32 -2.51 5.23 -14.04
CA LEU A 32 -3.32 5.71 -15.17
C LEU A 32 -2.55 6.59 -16.14
N ASN A 33 -1.58 7.37 -15.67
CA ASN A 33 -0.73 8.24 -16.50
C ASN A 33 0.50 7.49 -17.05
N GLY A 34 0.28 6.27 -17.58
CA GLY A 34 1.31 5.53 -18.33
C GLY A 34 2.36 4.82 -17.47
N ARG A 35 2.10 4.58 -16.17
CA ARG A 35 3.01 3.82 -15.29
C ARG A 35 2.36 2.55 -14.72
N GLU A 36 1.37 2.01 -15.42
CA GLU A 36 0.72 0.74 -15.07
C GLU A 36 1.76 -0.37 -14.78
N GLY A 37 1.51 -1.16 -13.73
CA GLY A 37 2.40 -2.25 -13.28
C GLY A 37 3.76 -1.81 -12.70
N CYS A 38 4.11 -0.53 -12.79
CA CYS A 38 5.38 0.04 -12.33
C CYS A 38 5.27 0.80 -11.00
N VAL A 39 4.05 0.98 -10.49
CA VAL A 39 3.79 1.68 -9.23
C VAL A 39 3.74 0.69 -8.07
N GLY A 40 4.34 1.07 -6.94
CA GLY A 40 4.25 0.32 -5.69
C GLY A 40 3.98 1.23 -4.50
N ILE A 41 3.24 0.71 -3.52
CA ILE A 41 2.99 1.35 -2.23
C ILE A 41 3.61 0.47 -1.14
N LEU A 42 4.41 1.10 -0.28
CA LEU A 42 4.88 0.52 0.97
C LEU A 42 4.22 1.30 2.12
N ASP A 43 3.28 0.66 2.79
CA ASP A 43 2.58 1.22 3.94
C ASP A 43 3.20 0.69 5.23
N ALA A 44 3.93 1.58 5.91
CA ALA A 44 4.64 1.30 7.14
C ALA A 44 3.92 1.83 8.40
N ASP A 45 2.64 2.21 8.27
CA ASP A 45 1.85 2.75 9.38
C ASP A 45 1.30 1.62 10.26
N ILE A 46 1.78 1.50 11.50
CA ILE A 46 1.36 0.43 12.42
C ILE A 46 0.03 0.78 13.12
N HIS A 47 -0.26 2.06 13.33
CA HIS A 47 -1.37 2.50 14.18
C HIS A 47 -2.72 2.57 13.45
N GLY A 48 -2.71 2.53 12.13
CA GLY A 48 -3.93 2.53 11.33
C GLY A 48 -3.64 2.33 9.84
N PRO A 49 -3.02 1.20 9.47
CA PRO A 49 -2.79 0.91 8.07
C PRO A 49 -4.15 0.77 7.39
N CYS A 50 -4.35 1.52 6.31
CA CYS A 50 -5.64 1.58 5.63
C CYS A 50 -5.49 1.54 4.12
N ILE A 51 -4.27 1.45 3.60
CA ILE A 51 -4.04 1.35 2.16
C ILE A 51 -4.77 0.13 1.58
N PRO A 52 -4.62 -1.10 2.11
CA PRO A 52 -5.30 -2.26 1.52
C PRO A 52 -6.81 -2.11 1.47
N LYS A 53 -7.42 -1.54 2.52
CA LYS A 53 -8.85 -1.22 2.52
C LYS A 53 -9.23 -0.24 1.41
N ILE A 54 -8.48 0.86 1.24
CA ILE A 54 -8.78 1.91 0.24
C ILE A 54 -8.72 1.38 -1.19
N ILE A 55 -7.78 0.49 -1.49
CA ILE A 55 -7.59 -0.04 -2.86
C ILE A 55 -8.31 -1.38 -3.12
N GLY A 56 -9.22 -1.79 -2.22
CA GLY A 56 -10.04 -3.00 -2.41
C GLY A 56 -9.30 -4.31 -2.17
N LEU A 57 -8.24 -4.31 -1.36
CA LEU A 57 -7.45 -5.49 -0.98
C LEU A 57 -7.67 -5.95 0.47
N LYS A 58 -8.77 -5.52 1.11
CA LYS A 58 -9.12 -5.97 2.46
C LYS A 58 -9.20 -7.51 2.52
N GLY A 59 -8.66 -8.11 3.58
CA GLY A 59 -8.67 -9.56 3.80
C GLY A 59 -7.62 -10.34 2.99
N ARG A 60 -6.83 -9.67 2.13
CA ARG A 60 -5.67 -10.31 1.49
C ARG A 60 -4.58 -10.52 2.52
N ARG A 61 -3.88 -11.64 2.42
CA ARG A 61 -2.73 -11.94 3.29
C ARG A 61 -1.43 -11.69 2.53
N LEU A 62 -0.44 -11.14 3.24
CA LEU A 62 0.92 -11.11 2.74
C LEU A 62 1.46 -12.53 2.68
N GLN A 63 2.10 -12.86 1.55
CA GLN A 63 2.89 -14.07 1.45
C GLN A 63 4.33 -13.71 1.75
N ALA A 64 4.95 -14.47 2.63
CA ALA A 64 6.37 -14.39 2.93
C ALA A 64 7.03 -15.70 2.49
N GLY A 65 8.21 -15.61 1.90
CA GLY A 65 9.02 -16.77 1.53
C GLY A 65 10.51 -16.47 1.63
N PRO A 66 11.37 -17.39 1.15
CA PRO A 66 12.82 -17.21 1.19
C PRO A 66 13.34 -15.88 0.60
N PRO A 67 12.78 -15.33 -0.50
CA PRO A 67 13.24 -14.05 -1.03
C PRO A 67 12.64 -12.82 -0.33
N GLY A 68 11.78 -13.00 0.67
CA GLY A 68 11.16 -11.93 1.45
C GLY A 68 9.64 -11.86 1.29
N ILE A 69 9.10 -10.65 1.41
CA ILE A 69 7.66 -10.35 1.36
C ILE A 69 7.23 -10.15 -0.09
N PHE A 70 6.22 -10.90 -0.53
CA PHE A 70 5.60 -10.74 -1.84
C PHE A 70 4.45 -9.73 -1.76
N PRO A 71 4.37 -8.75 -2.68
CA PRO A 71 3.33 -7.74 -2.66
C PRO A 71 1.97 -8.33 -3.03
N ALA A 72 0.91 -7.77 -2.46
CA ALA A 72 -0.43 -7.93 -3.00
C ALA A 72 -0.58 -7.06 -4.27
N PHE A 73 -1.40 -7.51 -5.21
CA PHE A 73 -1.68 -6.78 -6.46
C PHE A 73 -3.04 -6.12 -6.37
N GLY A 74 -3.05 -4.80 -6.40
CA GLY A 74 -4.24 -3.96 -6.52
C GLY A 74 -4.63 -3.67 -7.96
N PRO A 75 -5.58 -2.74 -8.16
CA PRO A 75 -5.96 -2.25 -9.48
C PRO A 75 -4.73 -1.77 -10.28
N LEU A 76 -4.78 -1.91 -11.61
CA LEU A 76 -3.73 -1.46 -12.54
C LEU A 76 -2.33 -2.06 -12.23
N GLY A 77 -2.31 -3.24 -11.60
CA GLY A 77 -1.08 -3.92 -11.22
C GLY A 77 -0.27 -3.21 -10.13
N ILE A 78 -0.88 -2.29 -9.36
CA ILE A 78 -0.22 -1.60 -8.26
C ILE A 78 0.20 -2.63 -7.20
N LYS A 79 1.50 -2.65 -6.89
CA LYS A 79 2.08 -3.58 -5.91
C LYS A 79 1.99 -2.98 -4.52
N VAL A 80 1.38 -3.67 -3.57
CA VAL A 80 1.20 -3.17 -2.21
C VAL A 80 1.80 -4.11 -1.19
N VAL A 81 2.62 -3.54 -0.33
CA VAL A 81 3.05 -4.15 0.94
C VAL A 81 2.56 -3.23 2.04
N SER A 82 1.81 -3.77 2.99
CA SER A 82 1.26 -3.04 4.13
C SER A 82 1.28 -3.91 5.38
N MET A 83 1.47 -3.28 6.53
CA MET A 83 1.36 -3.96 7.83
C MET A 83 -0.07 -4.43 8.13
N ASP A 84 -1.10 -3.86 7.50
CA ASP A 84 -2.50 -4.31 7.63
C ASP A 84 -2.65 -5.80 7.30
N PHE A 85 -1.88 -6.30 6.34
CA PHE A 85 -1.92 -7.69 5.90
C PHE A 85 -1.35 -8.70 6.91
N LEU A 86 -0.64 -8.21 7.93
CA LEU A 86 -0.04 -9.01 9.01
C LEU A 86 -0.84 -8.90 10.31
N LEU A 87 -1.72 -7.91 10.43
CA LEU A 87 -2.56 -7.77 11.60
C LEU A 87 -3.68 -8.82 11.53
N PRO A 88 -4.00 -9.50 12.66
CA PRO A 88 -5.22 -10.30 12.73
C PRO A 88 -6.40 -9.41 12.36
N GLU A 89 -7.41 -9.96 11.67
CA GLU A 89 -8.62 -9.21 11.37
C GLU A 89 -9.12 -8.55 12.65
N GLN A 90 -9.36 -7.24 12.59
CA GLN A 90 -10.09 -6.56 13.65
C GLN A 90 -11.53 -7.07 13.59
N GLU A 91 -11.76 -8.26 14.14
CA GLU A 91 -13.05 -8.66 14.68
C GLU A 91 -13.23 -7.87 15.98
N THR A 92 -13.85 -6.71 15.85
CA THR A 92 -14.53 -6.08 16.98
C THR A 92 -15.98 -5.87 16.54
N PRO A 93 -16.97 -6.36 17.32
CA PRO A 93 -18.40 -6.24 17.01
C PRO A 93 -18.87 -4.79 16.79
#